data_AF-S9VN43-F1
#
_entry.id   AF-S9VN43-F1
#
_cell.length_a   1.000
_cell.length_b   1.000
_cell.length_c   1.000
_cell.angle_alpha   90.00
_cell.angle_beta   90.00
_cell.angle_gamma   90.00
#
_symmetry.space_group_name_H-M   'P 1'
#
loop_
_entity.id
_entity.type
_entity.pdbx_description
1 polymer ?
#
loop_
_entity_poly.entity_id
_entity_poly.type
_entity_poly.pdbx_seq_one_letter_code
_entity_poly.pdbx_strand_id
1 'polypeptide(L)'
;MDSTLEELTAEQYVERQRELELEAREAYPYKFDECTYSKGYLKQTLYACLTCQREAECLNGVCYGCSISCHADHELVELFHKRHFQCDCGTVRTGEEPCKIRKTTNECAPENQYNHNFQGQFCTCDTFYDPEQESGVMFQCILCEDWFHDRCLEVSNQGKSLPDSESFEWVICKDCVFKYRNCLLNRQHVLPFQKEEQLVPRFLDEHFREQLCPCGSCIELRKSQMPILIEDEPIYEQPEDSDMENESGDEAEDMNSLDEVVSSTMQDILHVLDRLPRVQAIEGVHAYNRLKNELTEFLLPFARENKVVTKEDISNFFFERLNSGKNVG
;
A
#
# COMPACT_ATOMS: atom_id res chain seq x y z
N MET A 1 -18.04 14.68 -29.74
CA MET A 1 -18.21 13.22 -29.85
C MET A 1 -17.11 12.76 -30.78
N ASP A 2 -15.95 12.48 -30.21
CA ASP A 2 -14.85 11.85 -30.92
C ASP A 2 -14.62 10.53 -30.18
N SER A 3 -15.05 9.44 -30.80
CA SER A 3 -15.01 8.09 -30.26
C SER A 3 -14.35 7.21 -31.32
N THR A 4 -13.07 7.43 -31.56
CA THR A 4 -12.20 6.41 -32.15
C THR A 4 -11.90 5.39 -31.06
N LEU A 5 -12.73 4.33 -31.00
CA LEU A 5 -12.32 3.08 -30.38
C LEU A 5 -11.13 2.58 -31.18
N GLU A 6 -9.93 2.63 -30.60
CA GLU A 6 -8.73 2.05 -31.19
C GLU A 6 -8.92 0.53 -31.30
N GLU A 7 -9.03 0.02 -32.52
CA GLU A 7 -9.03 -1.42 -32.80
C GLU A 7 -7.61 -1.95 -32.57
N LEU A 8 -7.36 -2.59 -31.42
CA LEU A 8 -6.09 -3.27 -31.10
C LEU A 8 -6.10 -4.68 -31.70
N THR A 9 -4.98 -5.10 -32.28
CA THR A 9 -4.78 -6.51 -32.68
C THR A 9 -4.56 -7.41 -31.46
N ALA A 10 -4.78 -8.72 -31.59
CA ALA A 10 -4.59 -9.68 -30.50
C ALA A 10 -3.15 -9.66 -29.93
N GLU A 11 -2.15 -9.48 -30.79
CA GLU A 11 -0.74 -9.31 -30.39
C GLU A 11 -0.52 -8.02 -29.61
N GLN A 12 -1.04 -6.88 -30.10
CA GLN A 12 -0.96 -5.59 -29.41
C GLN A 12 -1.69 -5.61 -28.07
N TYR A 13 -2.75 -6.41 -27.97
CA TYR A 13 -3.51 -6.59 -26.74
C TYR A 13 -2.73 -7.41 -25.71
N VAL A 14 -2.12 -8.53 -26.10
CA VAL A 14 -1.28 -9.35 -25.20
C VAL A 14 -0.07 -8.55 -24.71
N GLU A 15 0.55 -7.79 -25.59
CA GLU A 15 1.67 -6.92 -25.21
C GLU A 15 1.23 -5.85 -24.21
N ARG A 16 0.10 -5.17 -24.48
CA ARG A 16 -0.46 -4.19 -23.55
C ARG A 16 -0.83 -4.78 -22.19
N GLN A 17 -1.31 -6.02 -22.14
CA GLN A 17 -1.59 -6.70 -20.87
C GLN A 17 -0.29 -7.02 -20.12
N ARG A 18 0.75 -7.50 -20.80
CA ARG A 18 2.07 -7.75 -20.19
C ARG A 18 2.70 -6.46 -19.68
N GLU A 19 2.57 -5.36 -20.42
CA GLU A 19 3.03 -4.04 -19.98
C GLU A 19 2.31 -3.62 -18.68
N LEU A 20 0.99 -3.74 -18.62
CA LEU A 20 0.22 -3.42 -17.41
C LEU A 20 0.56 -4.33 -16.21
N GLU A 21 0.81 -5.62 -16.45
CA GLU A 21 1.26 -6.55 -15.43
C GLU A 21 2.66 -6.20 -14.93
N LEU A 22 3.58 -5.81 -15.83
CA LEU A 22 4.92 -5.35 -15.46
C LEU A 22 4.86 -4.04 -14.65
N GLU A 23 4.08 -3.06 -15.10
CA GLU A 23 3.85 -1.82 -14.37
C GLU A 23 3.24 -2.08 -12.98
N ALA A 24 2.28 -3.01 -12.88
CA ALA A 24 1.72 -3.41 -11.60
C ALA A 24 2.74 -4.12 -10.70
N ARG A 25 3.63 -4.96 -11.26
CA ARG A 25 4.71 -5.63 -10.53
C ARG A 25 5.75 -4.62 -10.00
N GLU A 26 6.10 -3.62 -10.80
CA GLU A 26 7.00 -2.55 -10.38
C GLU A 26 6.38 -1.66 -9.28
N ALA A 27 5.08 -1.37 -9.40
CA ALA A 27 4.36 -0.58 -8.40
C ALA A 27 4.06 -1.34 -7.10
N TYR A 28 3.89 -2.66 -7.16
CA TYR A 28 3.48 -3.50 -6.03
C TYR A 28 4.40 -4.73 -5.85
N PRO A 29 5.62 -4.53 -5.31
CA PRO A 29 6.63 -5.60 -5.28
C PRO A 29 6.46 -6.64 -4.15
N TYR A 30 5.49 -6.45 -3.24
CA TYR A 30 5.35 -7.28 -2.04
C TYR A 30 4.08 -8.13 -2.04
N LYS A 31 4.11 -9.25 -1.32
CA LYS A 31 2.96 -10.13 -1.14
C LYS A 31 1.86 -9.46 -0.34
N PHE A 32 0.67 -9.37 -0.92
CA PHE A 32 -0.51 -8.76 -0.29
C PHE A 32 -1.49 -9.76 0.34
N ASP A 33 -1.05 -11.00 0.60
CA ASP A 33 -1.84 -12.10 1.16
C ASP A 33 -1.91 -12.11 2.70
N GLU A 34 -1.24 -11.16 3.37
CA GLU A 34 -1.24 -11.04 4.83
C GLU A 34 -1.77 -9.68 5.32
N CYS A 35 -2.67 -9.72 6.30
CA CYS A 35 -3.15 -8.55 7.04
C CYS A 35 -2.38 -8.41 8.36
N THR A 36 -1.84 -7.22 8.63
CA THR A 36 -0.98 -6.96 9.80
C THR A 36 -1.73 -6.77 11.11
N TYR A 37 -3.07 -6.72 11.13
CA TYR A 37 -3.83 -6.59 12.37
C TYR A 37 -3.39 -7.62 13.41
N SER A 38 -3.23 -8.89 13.01
CA SER A 38 -2.88 -9.98 13.93
C SER A 38 -1.47 -9.85 14.52
N LYS A 39 -0.62 -8.98 13.95
CA LYS A 39 0.74 -8.69 14.45
C LYS A 39 0.75 -7.59 15.51
N GLY A 40 -0.38 -6.93 15.76
CA GLY A 40 -0.50 -5.85 16.74
C GLY A 40 0.03 -4.51 16.22
N TYR A 41 0.61 -3.71 17.11
CA TYR A 41 1.17 -2.40 16.79
C TYR A 41 2.54 -2.55 16.15
N LEU A 42 2.68 -2.00 14.95
CA LEU A 42 3.90 -2.00 14.16
C LEU A 42 4.15 -0.62 13.56
N LYS A 43 5.37 -0.41 13.09
CA LYS A 43 5.66 0.62 12.09
C LYS A 43 5.56 0.00 10.71
N GLN A 44 4.65 0.48 9.88
CA GLN A 44 4.31 -0.15 8.60
C GLN A 44 3.75 0.87 7.61
N THR A 45 3.76 0.53 6.32
CA THR A 45 3.05 1.31 5.29
C THR A 45 1.54 1.20 5.49
N LEU A 46 0.87 2.35 5.56
CA LEU A 46 -0.59 2.44 5.74
C LEU A 46 -1.25 3.23 4.62
N TYR A 47 -2.54 2.96 4.45
CA TYR A 47 -3.42 3.68 3.54
C TYR A 47 -4.68 4.11 4.30
N ALA A 48 -5.10 5.36 4.15
CA ALA A 48 -6.41 5.80 4.60
C ALA A 48 -7.45 5.47 3.53
N CYS A 49 -8.52 4.77 3.89
CA CYS A 49 -9.63 4.51 2.97
C CYS A 49 -10.69 5.61 3.12
N LEU A 50 -10.69 6.56 2.18
CA LEU A 50 -11.63 7.69 2.18
C LEU A 50 -13.06 7.23 1.89
N THR A 51 -13.23 6.13 1.16
CA THR A 51 -14.54 5.53 0.91
C THR A 51 -15.14 4.99 2.21
N CYS A 52 -14.43 4.10 2.91
CA CYS A 52 -14.87 3.59 4.20
C CYS A 52 -15.00 4.68 5.26
N GLN A 53 -14.16 5.73 5.19
CA GLN A 53 -14.28 6.87 6.10
C GLN A 53 -15.63 7.59 5.96
N ARG A 54 -16.11 7.77 4.72
CA ARG A 54 -17.41 8.38 4.46
C ARG A 54 -18.57 7.48 4.90
N GLU A 55 -18.44 6.17 4.68
CA GLU A 55 -19.48 5.20 5.00
C GLU A 55 -19.62 4.94 6.51
N ALA A 56 -18.50 4.83 7.23
CA ALA A 56 -18.46 4.55 8.66
C ALA A 56 -18.38 5.82 9.54
N GLU A 57 -18.29 7.00 8.92
CA GLU A 57 -18.12 8.31 9.57
C GLU A 57 -16.93 8.36 10.56
N CYS A 58 -15.85 7.64 10.26
CA CYS A 58 -14.68 7.56 11.13
C CYS A 58 -13.36 7.39 10.35
N LEU A 59 -12.28 7.93 10.90
CA LEU A 59 -10.93 7.73 10.35
C LEU A 59 -10.50 6.27 10.48
N ASN A 60 -9.77 5.78 9.49
CA ASN A 60 -9.29 4.40 9.42
C ASN A 60 -7.91 4.36 8.75
N GLY A 61 -7.10 3.36 9.10
CA GLY A 61 -5.87 3.04 8.40
C GLY A 61 -5.78 1.55 8.10
N VAL A 62 -5.56 1.18 6.83
CA VAL A 62 -5.41 -0.21 6.41
C VAL A 62 -3.97 -0.48 5.97
N CYS A 63 -3.47 -1.68 6.27
CA CYS A 63 -2.13 -2.09 5.86
C CYS A 63 -2.05 -2.36 4.35
N TYR A 64 -0.82 -2.41 3.82
CA TYR A 64 -0.55 -2.73 2.41
C TYR A 64 -1.34 -3.94 1.89
N GLY A 65 -1.30 -5.09 2.57
CA GLY A 65 -2.05 -6.27 2.09
C GLY A 65 -3.56 -6.03 1.95
N CYS A 66 -4.14 -5.23 2.84
CA CYS A 66 -5.57 -4.90 2.80
C CYS A 66 -5.91 -3.79 1.80
N SER A 67 -4.99 -2.84 1.53
CA SER A 67 -5.22 -1.81 0.52
C SER A 67 -5.45 -2.43 -0.86
N ILE A 68 -4.80 -3.56 -1.14
CA ILE A 68 -4.97 -4.32 -2.37
C ILE A 68 -6.09 -5.37 -2.23
N SER A 69 -5.99 -6.29 -1.28
CA SER A 69 -6.93 -7.43 -1.23
C SER A 69 -8.35 -7.05 -0.81
N CYS A 70 -8.54 -5.99 -0.03
CA CYS A 70 -9.85 -5.65 0.54
C CYS A 70 -10.39 -4.32 0.00
N HIS A 71 -9.52 -3.34 -0.25
CA HIS A 71 -9.91 -1.97 -0.56
C HIS A 71 -9.40 -1.48 -1.93
N ALA A 72 -9.01 -2.36 -2.87
CA ALA A 72 -8.49 -1.95 -4.17
C ALA A 72 -9.46 -1.12 -5.03
N ASP A 73 -10.76 -1.19 -4.72
CA ASP A 73 -11.84 -0.46 -5.38
C ASP A 73 -12.28 0.81 -4.67
N HIS A 74 -11.61 1.12 -3.57
CA HIS A 74 -11.89 2.31 -2.81
C HIS A 74 -10.89 3.40 -3.13
N GLU A 75 -11.34 4.64 -2.92
CA GLU A 75 -10.45 5.78 -2.87
C GLU A 75 -9.54 5.67 -1.64
N LEU A 76 -8.24 5.46 -1.90
CA LEU A 76 -7.19 5.30 -0.90
C LEU A 76 -6.19 6.45 -0.98
N VAL A 77 -5.70 6.89 0.18
CA VAL A 77 -4.55 7.80 0.28
C VAL A 77 -3.42 7.07 0.98
N GLU A 78 -2.25 7.00 0.34
CA GLU A 78 -1.05 6.46 0.97
C GLU A 78 -0.55 7.38 2.09
N LEU A 79 -0.33 6.80 3.26
CA LEU A 79 0.16 7.51 4.45
C LEU A 79 1.64 7.22 4.72
N PHE A 80 2.28 6.48 3.82
CA PHE A 80 3.63 5.95 3.98
C PHE A 80 3.76 5.18 5.29
N HIS A 81 4.94 5.19 5.90
CA HIS A 81 5.20 4.54 7.17
C HIS A 81 4.57 5.31 8.33
N LYS A 82 3.73 4.62 9.08
CA LYS A 82 3.20 5.08 10.37
C LYS A 82 3.56 4.08 11.46
N ARG A 83 4.02 4.59 12.60
CA ARG A 83 4.40 3.78 13.77
C ARG A 83 3.26 3.54 14.74
N HIS A 84 3.45 2.53 15.57
CA HIS A 84 2.51 2.13 16.63
C HIS A 84 1.06 2.07 16.14
N PHE A 85 0.85 1.46 14.99
CA PHE A 85 -0.46 1.39 14.35
C PHE A 85 -0.80 -0.05 13.98
N GLN A 86 -2.02 -0.45 14.33
CA GLN A 86 -2.60 -1.74 13.98
C GLN A 86 -3.66 -1.54 12.90
N CYS A 87 -3.62 -2.33 11.82
CA CYS A 87 -4.54 -2.24 10.69
C CYS A 87 -6.01 -2.23 11.16
N ASP A 88 -6.87 -1.39 10.57
CA ASP A 88 -8.30 -1.28 10.91
C ASP A 88 -9.22 -2.14 10.04
N CYS A 89 -8.70 -2.79 8.99
CA CYS A 89 -9.52 -3.58 8.05
C CYS A 89 -10.27 -4.71 8.76
N GLY A 90 -11.59 -4.81 8.56
CA GLY A 90 -12.46 -5.76 9.24
C GLY A 90 -12.85 -5.34 10.66
N THR A 91 -12.60 -4.09 11.05
CA THR A 91 -13.17 -3.48 12.25
C THR A 91 -14.31 -2.54 11.87
N VAL A 92 -15.06 -2.06 12.86
CA VAL A 92 -16.13 -1.08 12.64
C VAL A 92 -15.64 0.22 11.96
N ARG A 93 -14.32 0.49 11.97
CA ARG A 93 -13.73 1.64 11.28
C ARG A 93 -13.72 1.51 9.75
N THR A 94 -13.86 0.30 9.24
CA THR A 94 -13.93 0.00 7.80
C THR A 94 -15.29 -0.56 7.38
N GLY A 95 -16.33 -0.38 8.21
CA GLY A 95 -17.66 -0.96 8.00
C GLY A 95 -17.90 -2.26 8.76
N GLU A 96 -18.93 -3.01 8.38
CA GLU A 96 -19.33 -4.27 9.04
C GLU A 96 -18.74 -5.53 8.38
N GLU A 97 -18.18 -5.40 7.18
CA GLU A 97 -17.64 -6.53 6.41
C GLU A 97 -16.34 -7.07 7.02
N PRO A 98 -16.16 -8.41 7.06
CA PRO A 98 -14.91 -9.01 7.52
C PRO A 98 -13.75 -8.72 6.56
N CYS A 99 -12.54 -8.70 7.10
CA CYS A 99 -11.33 -8.64 6.28
C CYS A 99 -11.26 -9.89 5.38
N LYS A 100 -11.08 -9.75 4.05
CA LYS A 100 -11.05 -10.89 3.11
C LYS A 100 -9.89 -11.85 3.36
N ILE A 101 -8.74 -11.31 3.81
CA ILE A 101 -7.54 -12.09 4.14
C ILE A 101 -7.78 -12.93 5.41
N ARG A 102 -8.25 -12.28 6.49
CA ARG A 102 -8.40 -12.92 7.81
C ARG A 102 -9.74 -13.61 8.01
N LYS A 103 -10.71 -13.33 7.15
CA LYS A 103 -12.09 -13.86 7.14
C LYS A 103 -12.82 -13.67 8.46
N THR A 104 -12.48 -12.61 9.19
CA THR A 104 -13.01 -12.30 10.52
C THR A 104 -13.25 -10.80 10.67
N THR A 105 -14.18 -10.44 11.55
CA THR A 105 -14.33 -9.09 12.09
C THR A 105 -13.60 -8.98 13.43
N ASN A 106 -13.11 -7.79 13.77
CA ASN A 106 -12.35 -7.57 14.99
C ASN A 106 -12.67 -6.23 15.66
N GLU A 107 -12.24 -6.10 16.92
CA GLU A 107 -12.34 -4.85 17.67
C GLU A 107 -11.35 -3.80 17.16
N CYS A 108 -11.69 -2.53 17.32
CA CYS A 108 -10.77 -1.45 17.01
C CYS A 108 -9.58 -1.44 17.97
N ALA A 109 -8.39 -1.17 17.43
CA ALA A 109 -7.20 -1.00 18.24
C ALA A 109 -7.30 0.30 19.06
N PRO A 110 -7.26 0.26 20.40
CA PRO A 110 -7.53 1.42 21.24
C PRO A 110 -6.41 2.47 21.23
N GLU A 111 -5.19 2.11 20.83
CA GLU A 111 -4.02 3.01 20.85
C GLU A 111 -3.70 3.61 19.47
N ASN A 112 -4.45 3.25 18.43
CA ASN A 112 -4.31 3.86 17.11
C ASN A 112 -4.52 5.38 17.20
N GLN A 113 -3.62 6.15 16.60
CA GLN A 113 -3.69 7.60 16.53
C GLN A 113 -3.93 8.04 15.09
N TYR A 114 -4.85 9.00 14.94
CA TYR A 114 -5.27 9.52 13.64
C TYR A 114 -5.07 11.03 13.64
N ASN A 115 -4.25 11.53 12.72
CA ASN A 115 -4.14 12.95 12.41
C ASN A 115 -4.90 13.26 11.10
N HIS A 116 -4.80 14.50 10.62
CA HIS A 116 -5.41 14.92 9.35
C HIS A 116 -4.90 14.16 8.09
N ASN A 117 -3.77 13.44 8.15
CA ASN A 117 -3.29 12.64 7.01
C ASN A 117 -4.30 11.54 6.67
N PHE A 118 -4.98 11.02 7.69
CA PHE A 118 -6.05 10.04 7.52
C PHE A 118 -7.30 10.61 6.84
N GLN A 119 -7.34 11.92 6.55
CA GLN A 119 -8.35 12.60 5.75
C GLN A 119 -7.82 13.01 4.36
N GLY A 120 -6.61 12.58 4.00
CA GLY A 120 -5.92 13.00 2.79
C GLY A 120 -5.26 14.37 2.87
N GLN A 121 -5.23 15.00 4.06
CA GLN A 121 -4.66 16.33 4.26
C GLN A 121 -3.28 16.24 4.90
N PHE A 122 -2.33 16.99 4.35
CA PHE A 122 -0.94 16.96 4.82
C PHE A 122 -0.43 18.38 5.02
N CYS A 123 0.61 18.49 5.83
CA CYS A 123 1.30 19.72 6.17
C CYS A 123 0.39 20.69 6.95
N THR A 124 0.98 21.68 7.61
CA THR A 124 0.24 22.74 8.34
C THR A 124 -0.69 23.58 7.46
N CYS A 125 -0.69 23.38 6.14
CA CYS A 125 -1.60 24.03 5.21
C CYS A 125 -2.91 23.25 4.99
N ASP A 126 -3.04 22.04 5.57
CA ASP A 126 -4.22 21.17 5.48
C ASP A 126 -4.71 20.95 4.05
N THR A 127 -3.78 20.97 3.07
CA THR A 127 -4.11 20.80 1.67
C THR A 127 -4.24 19.31 1.37
N PHE A 128 -5.24 18.96 0.56
CA PHE A 128 -5.39 17.59 0.08
C PHE A 128 -4.19 17.23 -0.79
N TYR A 129 -3.52 16.12 -0.48
CA TYR A 129 -2.34 15.69 -1.22
C TYR A 129 -2.75 14.97 -2.50
N ASP A 130 -2.23 15.46 -3.62
CA ASP A 130 -2.37 14.86 -4.94
C ASP A 130 -0.95 14.67 -5.50
N PRO A 131 -0.47 13.42 -5.64
CA PRO A 131 0.89 13.15 -6.10
C PRO A 131 1.15 13.63 -7.52
N GLU A 132 0.13 13.79 -8.36
CA GLU A 132 0.28 14.28 -9.74
C GLU A 132 0.41 15.80 -9.82
N GLN A 133 -0.14 16.52 -8.83
CA GLN A 133 -0.17 17.98 -8.80
C GLN A 133 0.88 18.58 -7.84
N GLU A 134 1.45 17.80 -6.92
CA GLU A 134 2.42 18.32 -5.96
C GLU A 134 3.77 18.63 -6.64
N SER A 135 4.14 19.91 -6.65
CA SER A 135 5.28 20.43 -7.42
C SER A 135 6.54 20.68 -6.57
N GLY A 136 6.69 20.01 -5.43
CA GLY A 136 7.80 20.27 -4.48
C GLY A 136 8.14 19.07 -3.61
N VAL A 137 9.29 19.14 -2.93
CA VAL A 137 9.75 18.09 -2.02
C VAL A 137 9.00 18.23 -0.69
N MET A 138 8.47 17.10 -0.20
CA MET A 138 7.88 17.02 1.12
C MET A 138 8.81 16.28 2.08
N PHE A 139 8.85 16.73 3.33
CA PHE A 139 9.66 16.11 4.38
C PHE A 139 8.77 15.57 5.48
N GLN A 140 8.99 14.32 5.86
CA GLN A 140 8.29 13.71 6.98
C GLN A 140 8.93 14.12 8.31
N CYS A 141 8.13 14.56 9.26
CA CYS A 141 8.62 14.78 10.62
C CYS A 141 8.82 13.44 11.34
N ILE A 142 10.03 13.16 11.81
CA ILE A 142 10.35 11.92 12.54
C ILE A 142 9.53 11.74 13.84
N LEU A 143 8.98 12.83 14.41
CA LEU A 143 8.24 12.79 15.68
C LEU A 143 6.72 12.78 15.56
N CYS A 144 6.11 13.23 14.47
CA CYS A 144 4.66 13.14 14.29
C CYS A 144 4.24 12.37 13.03
N GLU A 145 5.20 11.98 12.19
CA GLU A 145 4.98 11.29 10.91
C GLU A 145 4.08 12.03 9.92
N ASP A 146 3.79 13.30 10.19
CA ASP A 146 3.16 14.21 9.25
C ASP A 146 4.19 14.71 8.22
N TRP A 147 3.72 15.03 7.03
CA TRP A 147 4.52 15.46 5.90
C TRP A 147 4.38 16.96 5.69
N PHE A 148 5.49 17.65 5.46
CA PHE A 148 5.50 19.10 5.33
C PHE A 148 6.09 19.49 3.99
N HIS A 149 5.42 20.39 3.27
CA HIS A 149 6.00 21.01 2.08
C HIS A 149 7.24 21.81 2.46
N ASP A 150 8.26 21.76 1.62
CA ASP A 150 9.47 22.59 1.68
C ASP A 150 9.16 24.07 1.99
N ARG A 151 8.29 24.69 1.18
CA ARG A 151 7.81 26.08 1.32
C ARG A 151 7.15 26.36 2.68
N CYS A 152 6.39 25.39 3.21
CA CYS A 152 5.73 25.53 4.50
C CYS A 152 6.71 25.36 5.67
N LEU A 153 7.74 24.53 5.51
CA LEU A 153 8.85 24.44 6.44
C LEU A 153 9.67 25.73 6.45
N GLU A 154 9.95 26.34 5.29
CA GLU A 154 10.67 27.63 5.22
C GLU A 154 9.90 28.74 5.93
N VAL A 155 8.58 28.83 5.72
CA VAL A 155 7.71 29.76 6.46
C VAL A 155 7.80 29.50 7.96
N SER A 156 7.75 28.23 8.38
CA SER A 156 7.90 27.83 9.78
C SER A 156 9.32 28.09 10.32
N ASN A 157 10.31 28.14 9.44
CA ASN A 157 11.72 28.46 9.68
C ASN A 157 12.00 29.97 9.52
N GLN A 158 10.98 30.82 9.69
CA GLN A 158 11.09 32.28 9.64
C GLN A 158 11.56 32.82 8.29
N GLY A 159 11.20 32.14 7.21
CA GLY A 159 11.57 32.50 5.85
C GLY A 159 13.03 32.20 5.50
N LYS A 160 13.76 31.46 6.35
CA LYS A 160 15.08 30.94 5.99
C LYS A 160 14.90 29.73 5.08
N SER A 161 15.68 29.70 4.01
CA SER A 161 15.75 28.53 3.12
C SER A 161 16.13 27.28 3.91
N LEU A 162 15.69 26.12 3.42
CA LEU A 162 16.12 24.85 3.99
C LEU A 162 17.64 24.67 3.83
N PRO A 163 18.31 23.91 4.72
CA PRO A 163 19.66 23.46 4.49
C PRO A 163 19.76 22.67 3.18
N ASP A 164 20.99 22.47 2.70
CA ASP A 164 21.22 21.59 1.55
C ASP A 164 20.65 20.20 1.82
N SER A 165 19.99 19.58 0.83
CA SER A 165 19.30 18.30 1.03
C SER A 165 20.24 17.15 1.38
N GLU A 166 21.54 17.27 1.08
CA GLU A 166 22.55 16.28 1.47
C GLU A 166 23.09 16.50 2.90
N SER A 167 22.71 17.62 3.55
CA SER A 167 23.23 17.99 4.88
C SER A 167 22.38 17.49 6.04
N PHE A 168 21.22 16.89 5.78
CA PHE A 168 20.35 16.34 6.82
C PHE A 168 19.55 15.15 6.29
N GLU A 169 19.20 14.23 7.19
CA GLU A 169 18.38 13.05 6.88
C GLU A 169 16.98 13.15 7.49
N TRP A 170 16.85 13.80 8.65
CA TRP A 170 15.57 13.88 9.37
C TRP A 170 15.14 15.30 9.68
N VAL A 171 13.82 15.50 9.69
CA VAL A 171 13.18 16.76 10.05
C VAL A 171 12.35 16.58 11.32
N ILE A 172 12.42 17.57 12.22
CA ILE A 172 11.46 17.76 13.31
C ILE A 172 10.70 19.05 13.04
N CYS A 173 9.38 18.96 12.86
CA CYS A 173 8.55 20.14 12.65
C CYS A 173 8.55 21.05 13.88
N LYS A 174 8.22 22.33 13.67
CA LYS A 174 8.18 23.35 14.73
C LYS A 174 7.32 22.93 15.92
N ASP A 175 6.17 22.31 15.67
CA ASP A 175 5.24 21.92 16.74
C ASP A 175 5.80 20.77 17.59
N CYS A 176 6.48 19.81 16.96
CA CYS A 176 7.20 18.75 17.66
C CYS A 176 8.41 19.29 18.42
N VAL A 177 9.13 20.29 17.88
CA VAL A 177 10.20 20.99 18.61
C VAL A 177 9.64 21.65 19.87
N PHE A 178 8.49 22.30 19.78
CA PHE A 178 7.82 22.92 20.93
C PHE A 178 7.33 21.88 21.94
N LYS A 179 6.62 20.85 21.48
CA LYS A 179 5.99 19.81 22.30
C LYS A 179 7.04 18.97 23.04
N TYR A 180 8.08 18.54 22.33
CA TYR A 180 9.12 17.64 22.85
C TYR A 180 10.42 18.36 23.20
N ARG A 181 10.39 19.68 23.44
CA ARG A 181 11.57 20.46 23.83
C ARG A 181 12.35 19.85 24.99
N ASN A 182 11.67 19.26 25.98
CA ASN A 182 12.34 18.62 27.10
C ASN A 182 13.13 17.36 26.70
N CYS A 183 12.69 16.67 25.65
CA CYS A 183 13.37 15.50 25.07
C CYS A 183 14.49 15.90 24.10
N LEU A 184 14.29 17.00 23.36
CA LEU A 184 15.20 17.43 22.29
C LEU A 184 16.35 18.31 22.78
N LEU A 185 16.20 19.00 23.90
CA LEU A 185 17.23 19.88 24.42
C LEU A 185 18.34 19.08 25.13
N ASN A 186 19.58 19.27 24.68
CA ASN A 186 20.78 18.94 25.44
C ASN A 186 21.59 20.21 25.70
N ARG A 187 21.76 20.60 26.97
CA ARG A 187 22.85 21.47 27.45
C ARG A 187 23.12 21.20 28.94
N GLN A 188 23.62 20.01 29.29
CA GLN A 188 24.21 19.65 30.61
C GLN A 188 23.60 20.25 31.91
N HIS A 189 22.28 20.23 32.09
CA HIS A 189 21.54 20.75 33.28
C HIS A 189 21.38 22.27 33.40
N VAL A 190 20.17 22.61 33.87
CA VAL A 190 19.52 23.92 34.05
C VAL A 190 19.07 24.58 32.74
N LEU A 191 17.77 24.42 32.44
CA LEU A 191 17.07 25.35 31.55
C LEU A 191 16.48 26.48 32.42
N PRO A 192 17.06 27.70 32.45
CA PRO A 192 16.19 28.86 32.44
C PRO A 192 15.64 28.89 31.01
N PHE A 193 14.33 28.73 30.85
CA PHE A 193 13.72 29.04 29.56
C PHE A 193 14.06 30.50 29.24
N GLN A 194 15.10 30.75 28.44
CA GLN A 194 15.27 32.05 27.82
C GLN A 194 14.16 32.10 26.79
N LYS A 195 13.18 32.98 27.03
CA LYS A 195 11.92 33.16 26.31
C LYS A 195 12.05 33.34 24.78
N GLU A 196 13.27 33.33 24.26
CA GLU A 196 13.69 33.83 22.95
C GLU A 196 14.38 32.77 22.08
N GLU A 197 14.57 31.52 22.53
CA GLU A 197 15.01 30.45 21.62
C GLU A 197 13.90 30.15 20.61
N GLN A 198 14.16 30.53 19.35
CA GLN A 198 13.21 30.50 18.25
C GLN A 198 12.68 29.07 18.03
N LEU A 199 11.35 28.92 18.16
CA LEU A 199 10.64 27.69 17.82
C LEU A 199 10.56 27.57 16.30
N VAL A 200 11.56 26.91 15.72
CA VAL A 200 11.68 26.61 14.29
C VAL A 200 11.88 25.11 14.11
N PRO A 201 11.62 24.56 12.90
CA PRO A 201 11.97 23.18 12.59
C PRO A 201 13.44 22.86 12.87
N ARG A 202 13.74 21.60 13.16
CA ARG A 202 15.12 21.09 13.27
C ARG A 202 15.41 20.15 12.11
N PHE A 203 16.61 20.24 11.57
CA PHE A 203 17.15 19.39 10.53
C PHE A 203 18.31 18.63 11.16
N LEU A 204 18.30 17.30 11.04
CA LEU A 204 19.16 16.39 11.79
C LEU A 204 19.99 15.57 10.82
N ASP A 205 21.30 15.55 11.02
CA ASP A 205 22.25 14.68 10.32
C ASP A 205 22.22 13.24 10.89
N GLU A 206 22.87 12.30 10.18
CA GLU A 206 22.98 10.87 10.55
C GLU A 206 23.50 10.63 11.99
N HIS A 207 24.26 11.58 12.56
CA HIS A 207 24.88 11.52 13.88
C HIS A 207 24.08 12.26 14.97
N PHE A 208 22.86 12.74 14.71
CA PHE A 208 22.14 13.60 15.65
C PHE A 208 21.94 12.97 17.04
N ARG A 209 21.84 11.64 17.12
CA ARG A 209 21.66 10.90 18.39
C ARG A 209 22.86 11.07 19.31
N GLU A 210 24.08 11.19 18.78
CA GLU A 210 25.31 11.43 19.54
C GLU A 210 25.33 12.84 20.16
N GLN A 211 24.59 13.77 19.56
CA GLN A 211 24.48 15.16 20.02
C GLN A 211 23.47 15.30 21.17
N LEU A 212 22.62 14.29 21.40
CA LEU A 212 21.64 14.28 22.49
C LEU A 212 22.29 14.02 23.85
N CYS A 213 21.63 14.48 24.92
CA CYS A 213 22.18 14.36 26.27
C CYS A 213 22.24 12.89 26.70
N PRO A 214 23.42 12.34 27.08
CA PRO A 214 23.56 10.94 27.45
C PRO A 214 23.26 10.66 28.93
N CYS A 215 22.77 11.64 29.71
CA CYS A 215 22.48 11.41 31.13
C CYS A 215 21.24 10.51 31.31
N GLY A 216 21.25 9.71 32.38
CA GLY A 216 20.18 8.74 32.65
C GLY A 216 18.77 9.36 32.69
N SER A 217 18.61 10.56 33.27
CA SER A 217 17.31 11.23 33.33
C SER A 217 16.77 11.63 31.95
N CYS A 218 17.63 12.08 31.03
CA CYS A 218 17.22 12.43 29.67
C CYS A 218 16.92 11.17 28.83
N ILE A 219 17.69 10.10 29.03
CA ILE A 219 17.42 8.81 28.39
C ILE A 219 16.06 8.26 28.84
N GLU A 220 15.79 8.21 30.13
CA GLU A 220 14.49 7.73 30.65
C GLU A 220 13.32 8.61 30.18
N LEU A 221 13.51 9.93 30.14
CA LEU A 221 12.50 10.83 29.58
C LEU A 221 12.22 10.50 28.10
N ARG A 222 13.25 10.30 27.28
CA ARG A 222 13.08 9.92 25.86
C ARG A 222 12.44 8.55 25.72
N LYS A 223 12.83 7.53 26.49
CA LYS A 223 12.18 6.22 26.48
C LYS A 223 10.68 6.31 26.78
N SER A 224 10.28 7.20 27.69
CA SER A 224 8.88 7.35 28.05
C SER A 224 8.06 8.16 27.05
N GLN A 225 8.66 9.16 26.41
CA GLN A 225 7.91 10.11 25.57
C GLN A 225 8.15 9.93 24.08
N MET A 226 9.39 9.67 23.65
CA MET A 226 9.80 9.61 22.24
C MET A 226 11.01 8.65 22.08
N PRO A 227 10.78 7.32 22.08
CA PRO A 227 11.85 6.32 21.95
C PRO A 227 12.69 6.45 20.68
N ILE A 228 12.08 6.93 19.58
CA ILE A 228 12.73 7.12 18.27
C ILE A 228 13.98 8.03 18.31
N LEU A 229 14.07 8.90 19.32
CA LEU A 229 15.24 9.75 19.54
C LEU A 229 16.45 8.98 20.11
N ILE A 230 16.28 7.73 20.53
CA ILE A 230 17.33 6.88 21.10
C ILE A 230 17.79 5.85 20.08
N GLU A 231 16.83 5.18 19.43
CA GLU A 231 17.08 4.09 18.50
C GLU A 231 16.09 4.15 17.34
N ASP A 232 16.49 3.63 16.19
CA ASP A 232 15.61 3.50 15.04
C ASP A 232 14.57 2.41 15.28
N GLU A 233 13.34 2.70 14.90
CA GLU A 233 12.25 1.74 14.95
C GLU A 233 12.19 0.98 13.61
N PRO A 234 12.25 -0.37 13.65
CA PRO A 234 12.22 -1.17 12.44
C PRO A 234 10.88 -1.01 11.73
N ILE A 235 10.93 -0.87 10.40
CA ILE A 235 9.75 -0.87 9.55
C ILE A 235 9.41 -2.32 9.25
N TYR A 236 8.16 -2.70 9.48
CA TYR A 236 7.62 -3.96 9.02
C TYR A 236 7.44 -3.88 7.50
N GLU A 237 8.26 -4.63 6.79
CA GLU A 237 8.15 -4.86 5.36
C GLU A 237 7.48 -6.21 5.12
N GLN A 238 6.58 -6.25 4.14
CA GLN A 238 5.98 -7.50 3.72
C GLN A 238 7.01 -8.33 2.92
N PRO A 239 6.91 -9.66 2.91
CA PRO A 239 7.77 -10.48 2.08
C PRO A 239 7.67 -10.07 0.61
N GLU A 240 8.81 -9.97 -0.06
CA GLU A 240 8.85 -9.84 -1.52
C GLU A 240 8.16 -11.04 -2.16
N ASP A 241 7.50 -10.79 -3.28
CA ASP A 241 6.85 -11.87 -4.00
C ASP A 241 7.87 -12.67 -4.81
N SER A 242 8.34 -13.79 -4.24
CA SER A 242 9.34 -14.69 -4.85
C SER A 242 8.92 -15.31 -6.18
N ASP A 243 7.61 -15.35 -6.46
CA ASP A 243 7.12 -15.80 -7.77
C ASP A 243 7.46 -14.78 -8.88
N MET A 244 7.96 -13.58 -8.51
CA MET A 244 8.36 -12.51 -9.42
C MET A 244 9.78 -12.59 -9.96
N GLU A 245 10.63 -13.52 -9.53
CA GLU A 245 11.96 -13.75 -10.15
C GLU A 245 11.93 -14.77 -11.30
N ASN A 246 10.90 -15.65 -11.35
CA ASN A 246 10.92 -16.83 -12.21
C ASN A 246 10.36 -16.64 -13.63
N GLU A 247 9.82 -15.46 -13.99
CA GLU A 247 9.31 -15.21 -15.35
C GLU A 247 10.22 -14.31 -16.20
N SER A 248 11.24 -13.71 -15.60
CA SER A 248 12.20 -12.83 -16.30
C SER A 248 13.42 -13.58 -16.86
N GLY A 249 13.45 -14.91 -16.78
CA GLY A 249 14.54 -15.74 -17.32
C GLY A 249 14.03 -17.02 -17.95
N ASP A 250 14.25 -17.16 -19.26
CA ASP A 250 14.25 -18.41 -20.04
C ASP A 250 12.92 -19.06 -20.51
N GLU A 251 11.93 -18.29 -20.98
CA GLU A 251 10.83 -18.84 -21.82
C GLU A 251 10.57 -18.06 -23.13
N ALA A 252 11.62 -17.52 -23.75
CA ALA A 252 11.54 -16.87 -25.07
C ALA A 252 11.76 -17.81 -26.27
N GLU A 253 11.80 -19.13 -26.08
CA GLU A 253 11.97 -20.06 -27.20
C GLU A 253 10.97 -21.24 -27.11
N ASP A 254 10.03 -21.24 -28.05
CA ASP A 254 9.20 -22.37 -28.49
C ASP A 254 7.83 -22.61 -27.82
N MET A 255 6.84 -21.76 -28.12
CA MET A 255 5.42 -22.09 -27.99
C MET A 255 4.63 -21.60 -29.20
N ASN A 256 4.71 -22.35 -30.30
CA ASN A 256 3.91 -22.14 -31.50
C ASN A 256 2.54 -22.85 -31.40
N SER A 257 1.46 -22.09 -31.63
CA SER A 257 0.17 -22.51 -32.23
C SER A 257 -1.00 -23.11 -31.41
N LEU A 258 -1.07 -22.96 -30.07
CA LEU A 258 -2.29 -23.39 -29.34
C LEU A 258 -3.02 -22.30 -28.54
N ASP A 259 -2.37 -21.16 -28.25
CA ASP A 259 -2.98 -20.09 -27.45
C ASP A 259 -3.93 -19.17 -28.25
N GLU A 260 -3.92 -19.25 -29.58
CA GLU A 260 -4.67 -18.34 -30.46
C GLU A 260 -6.19 -18.69 -30.56
N VAL A 261 -6.57 -19.93 -30.24
CA VAL A 261 -7.95 -20.42 -30.45
C VAL A 261 -8.89 -20.14 -29.27
N VAL A 262 -8.35 -19.89 -28.07
CA VAL A 262 -9.12 -19.74 -26.82
C VAL A 262 -9.72 -18.32 -26.67
N SER A 263 -9.42 -17.41 -27.60
CA SER A 263 -9.62 -15.96 -27.41
C SER A 263 -11.02 -15.40 -27.72
N SER A 264 -11.98 -16.18 -28.22
CA SER A 264 -13.31 -15.61 -28.56
C SER A 264 -14.25 -15.49 -27.35
N THR A 265 -14.14 -16.39 -26.37
CA THR A 265 -14.82 -16.28 -25.05
C THR A 265 -14.16 -15.26 -24.12
N MET A 266 -12.96 -14.80 -24.48
CA MET A 266 -12.14 -13.86 -23.71
C MET A 266 -12.71 -12.44 -23.75
N GLN A 267 -13.31 -12.04 -24.88
CA GLN A 267 -13.87 -10.70 -25.08
C GLN A 267 -15.05 -10.41 -24.14
N ASP A 268 -15.96 -11.37 -23.98
CA ASP A 268 -17.18 -11.19 -23.19
C ASP A 268 -16.90 -11.23 -21.68
N ILE A 269 -15.90 -12.01 -21.27
CA ILE A 269 -15.53 -12.15 -19.85
C ILE A 269 -14.71 -10.94 -19.39
N LEU A 270 -13.79 -10.44 -20.23
CA LEU A 270 -12.96 -9.28 -19.89
C LEU A 270 -13.73 -7.95 -19.91
N HIS A 271 -14.72 -7.77 -20.79
CA HIS A 271 -15.62 -6.62 -20.72
C HIS A 271 -16.51 -6.60 -19.46
N VAL A 272 -16.77 -7.77 -18.88
CA VAL A 272 -17.46 -7.88 -17.59
C VAL A 272 -16.49 -7.58 -16.44
N LEU A 273 -15.24 -8.05 -16.51
CA LEU A 273 -14.18 -7.78 -15.52
C LEU A 273 -13.80 -6.29 -15.44
N ASP A 274 -13.85 -5.56 -16.55
CA ASP A 274 -13.62 -4.11 -16.62
C ASP A 274 -14.70 -3.28 -15.90
N ARG A 275 -15.84 -3.91 -15.57
CA ARG A 275 -16.94 -3.32 -14.80
C ARG A 275 -17.04 -3.87 -13.38
N LEU A 276 -16.18 -4.82 -13.04
CA LEU A 276 -16.14 -5.40 -11.71
C LEU A 276 -15.14 -4.64 -10.83
N PRO A 277 -15.44 -4.53 -9.53
CA PRO A 277 -14.45 -4.13 -8.54
C PRO A 277 -13.16 -4.98 -8.71
N ARG A 278 -12.00 -4.33 -8.86
CA ARG A 278 -10.61 -4.80 -8.98
C ARG A 278 -10.29 -6.06 -8.18
N VAL A 279 -10.84 -6.25 -6.98
CA VAL A 279 -10.65 -7.51 -6.24
C VAL A 279 -11.42 -8.68 -6.85
N GLN A 280 -12.65 -8.47 -7.33
CA GLN A 280 -13.43 -9.47 -8.06
C GLN A 280 -12.86 -9.70 -9.47
N ALA A 281 -12.21 -8.68 -10.05
CA ALA A 281 -11.44 -8.84 -11.28
C ALA A 281 -10.23 -9.77 -11.04
N ILE A 282 -9.49 -9.60 -9.95
CA ILE A 282 -8.34 -10.44 -9.58
C ILE A 282 -8.78 -11.87 -9.17
N GLU A 283 -9.82 -12.02 -8.34
CA GLU A 283 -10.40 -13.34 -8.02
C GLU A 283 -10.96 -14.03 -9.28
N GLY A 284 -11.53 -13.25 -10.19
CA GLY A 284 -11.96 -13.65 -11.52
C GLY A 284 -10.81 -14.12 -12.39
N VAL A 285 -9.68 -13.41 -12.39
CA VAL A 285 -8.44 -13.78 -13.09
C VAL A 285 -7.84 -15.06 -12.50
N HIS A 286 -7.79 -15.23 -11.18
CA HIS A 286 -7.32 -16.48 -10.58
C HIS A 286 -8.28 -17.66 -10.80
N ALA A 287 -9.60 -17.43 -10.76
CA ALA A 287 -10.60 -18.45 -11.11
C ALA A 287 -10.55 -18.82 -12.59
N TYR A 288 -10.26 -17.84 -13.44
CA TYR A 288 -10.01 -18.00 -14.87
C TYR A 288 -8.73 -18.79 -15.14
N ASN A 289 -7.61 -18.46 -14.48
CA ASN A 289 -6.35 -19.19 -14.63
C ASN A 289 -6.49 -20.65 -14.18
N ARG A 290 -7.27 -20.91 -13.12
CA ARG A 290 -7.65 -22.28 -12.73
C ARG A 290 -8.47 -22.99 -13.81
N LEU A 291 -9.52 -22.34 -14.32
CA LEU A 291 -10.35 -22.89 -15.39
C LEU A 291 -9.55 -23.13 -16.69
N LYS A 292 -8.63 -22.22 -17.03
CA LYS A 292 -7.70 -22.33 -18.16
C LYS A 292 -6.83 -23.57 -17.99
N ASN A 293 -6.19 -23.74 -16.85
CA ASN A 293 -5.32 -24.89 -16.58
C ASN A 293 -6.10 -26.21 -16.62
N GLU A 294 -7.27 -26.27 -15.98
CA GLU A 294 -8.13 -27.46 -15.98
C GLU A 294 -8.65 -27.82 -17.38
N LEU A 295 -9.01 -26.81 -18.18
CA LEU A 295 -9.45 -27.02 -19.56
C LEU A 295 -8.28 -27.47 -20.45
N THR A 296 -7.09 -26.89 -20.27
CA THR A 296 -5.87 -27.30 -20.97
C THR A 296 -5.50 -28.75 -20.65
N GLU A 297 -5.58 -29.14 -19.37
CA GLU A 297 -5.38 -30.53 -18.94
C GLU A 297 -6.41 -31.49 -19.53
N PHE A 298 -7.68 -31.08 -19.61
CA PHE A 298 -8.74 -31.87 -20.24
C PHE A 298 -8.54 -32.09 -21.74
N LEU A 299 -8.01 -31.07 -22.44
CA LEU A 299 -7.78 -31.13 -23.89
C LEU A 299 -6.45 -31.79 -24.27
N LEU A 300 -5.50 -31.88 -23.33
CA LEU A 300 -4.15 -32.43 -23.56
C LEU A 300 -4.15 -33.87 -24.14
N PRO A 301 -4.99 -34.82 -23.66
CA PRO A 301 -5.08 -36.16 -24.24
C PRO A 301 -5.62 -36.17 -25.67
N PHE A 302 -6.55 -35.28 -26.01
CA PHE A 302 -7.10 -35.16 -27.37
C PHE A 302 -6.02 -34.65 -28.34
N ALA A 303 -5.19 -33.70 -27.90
CA ALA A 303 -4.06 -33.21 -28.67
C ALA A 303 -2.98 -34.30 -28.88
N ARG A 304 -2.66 -35.06 -27.83
CA ARG A 304 -1.66 -36.15 -27.90
C ARG A 304 -2.09 -37.32 -28.77
N GLU A 305 -3.39 -37.62 -28.79
CA GLU A 305 -3.97 -38.73 -29.56
C GLU A 305 -4.51 -38.29 -30.93
N ASN A 306 -4.33 -37.02 -31.29
CA ASN A 306 -4.82 -36.38 -32.51
C ASN A 306 -6.32 -36.63 -32.75
N LYS A 307 -7.11 -36.57 -31.67
CA LYS A 307 -8.55 -36.78 -31.67
C LYS A 307 -9.28 -35.46 -31.87
N VAL A 308 -10.33 -35.49 -32.68
CA VAL A 308 -11.20 -34.33 -32.91
C VAL A 308 -12.03 -34.08 -31.64
N VAL A 309 -11.92 -32.88 -31.10
CA VAL A 309 -12.76 -32.40 -29.98
C VAL A 309 -14.11 -31.99 -30.53
N THR A 310 -15.19 -32.56 -30.00
CA THR A 310 -16.57 -32.24 -30.40
C THR A 310 -17.20 -31.26 -29.43
N LYS A 311 -18.30 -30.63 -29.87
CA LYS A 311 -19.12 -29.75 -29.01
C LYS A 311 -19.67 -30.48 -27.78
N GLU A 312 -19.95 -31.76 -27.89
CA GLU A 312 -20.42 -32.59 -26.77
C GLU A 312 -19.32 -32.77 -25.72
N ASP A 313 -18.06 -32.93 -26.11
CA ASP A 313 -16.92 -33.08 -25.19
C ASP A 313 -16.73 -31.83 -24.31
N ILE A 314 -16.79 -30.64 -24.92
CA ILE A 314 -16.70 -29.37 -24.21
C ILE A 314 -17.92 -29.16 -23.30
N SER A 315 -19.12 -29.47 -23.80
CA SER A 315 -20.35 -29.32 -23.03
C SER A 315 -20.36 -30.24 -21.81
N ASN A 316 -19.83 -31.46 -21.93
CA ASN A 316 -19.71 -32.42 -20.84
C ASN A 316 -18.70 -31.96 -19.78
N PHE A 317 -17.54 -31.43 -20.19
CA PHE A 317 -16.55 -30.85 -19.26
C PHE A 317 -17.17 -29.78 -18.34
N PHE A 318 -17.90 -28.82 -18.92
CA PHE A 318 -18.56 -27.78 -18.13
C PHE A 318 -19.72 -28.32 -17.29
N PHE A 319 -20.45 -29.32 -17.78
CA PHE A 319 -21.55 -29.96 -17.05
C PHE A 319 -21.06 -30.74 -15.82
N GLU A 320 -19.96 -31.47 -15.93
CA GLU A 320 -19.32 -32.20 -14.81
C GLU A 320 -18.77 -31.24 -13.76
N ARG A 321 -18.18 -30.11 -14.17
CA ARG A 321 -17.71 -29.04 -13.28
C ARG A 321 -18.86 -28.43 -12.46
N LEU A 322 -19.99 -28.12 -13.11
CA LEU A 322 -21.16 -27.50 -12.46
C LEU A 322 -21.85 -28.44 -11.45
N ASN A 323 -21.76 -29.76 -11.64
CA ASN A 323 -22.32 -30.75 -10.71
C ASN A 323 -21.37 -31.08 -9.55
N SER A 324 -20.05 -30.98 -9.76
CA SER A 324 -19.04 -31.19 -8.71
C SER A 324 -19.06 -30.08 -7.64
N GLY A 325 -19.44 -28.85 -8.02
CA GLY A 325 -19.58 -27.72 -7.09
C GLY A 325 -20.85 -27.71 -6.21
N LYS A 326 -21.81 -28.64 -6.42
CA LYS A 326 -23.08 -28.71 -5.66
C LYS A 326 -23.09 -29.71 -4.50
N ASN A 327 -22.03 -30.50 -4.33
CA ASN A 327 -21.93 -31.53 -3.28
C ASN A 327 -21.03 -31.15 -2.09
N VAL A 328 -20.63 -29.88 -1.99
CA VAL A 328 -19.94 -29.33 -0.82
C VAL A 328 -20.73 -28.11 -0.35
N GLY A 329 -21.87 -28.37 0.29
CA GLY A 329 -22.70 -27.40 1.00
C GLY A 329 -22.62 -27.64 2.49
#